data_AF-A0AAV3UAR0-F1
#
_entry.id   AF-A0AAV3UAR0-F1
#
_cell.length_a   1.000
_cell.length_b   1.000
_cell.length_c   1.000
_cell.angle_alpha   90.00
_cell.angle_beta   90.00
_cell.angle_gamma   90.00
#
_symmetry.space_group_name_H-M   'P 1'
#
loop_
_entity.id
_entity.type
_entity.pdbx_description
1 polymer ?
#
loop_
_entity_poly.entity_id
_entity_poly.type
_entity_poly.pdbx_seq_one_letter_code
_entity_poly.pdbx_strand_id
1 'polypeptide(L)' 'MAICPNCDADITDWAQRLERAAAASTPKVWTCPDCDAVLGITDWGSS' A
#
# COMPACT_ATOMS: atom_id res chain seq x y z
N MET A 1 7.72 -2.45 9.60
CA MET A 1 6.35 -2.80 10.03
C MET A 1 5.44 -1.73 9.48
N ALA A 2 4.43 -2.12 8.69
CA ALA A 2 3.46 -1.20 8.09
C ALA A 2 2.10 -1.47 8.76
N ILE A 3 1.50 -0.41 9.31
CA ILE A 3 0.22 -0.49 10.03
C ILE A 3 -0.80 0.38 9.30
N CYS A 4 -2.02 -0.13 9.16
CA CYS A 4 -3.13 0.64 8.59
C CYS A 4 -3.59 1.73 9.57
N PRO A 5 -3.62 3.02 9.18
CA PRO A 5 -4.02 4.11 10.06
C PRO A 5 -5.53 4.15 10.36
N ASN A 6 -6.35 3.34 9.68
CA ASN A 6 -7.81 3.32 9.88
C ASN A 6 -8.29 2.17 10.77
N CYS A 7 -7.63 1.01 10.71
CA CYS A 7 -8.06 -0.19 11.43
C CYS A 7 -6.96 -0.82 12.29
N ASP A 8 -5.78 -0.20 12.37
CA ASP A 8 -4.61 -0.70 13.09
C ASP A 8 -4.14 -2.11 12.69
N ALA A 9 -4.59 -2.61 11.54
CA ALA A 9 -4.16 -3.90 11.02
C ALA A 9 -2.68 -3.88 10.60
N ASP A 10 -1.97 -4.97 10.89
CA ASP A 10 -0.61 -5.20 10.38
C ASP A 10 -0.68 -5.61 8.91
N ILE A 11 -0.24 -4.70 8.05
CA ILE A 11 -0.26 -4.84 6.59
C ILE A 11 1.16 -4.99 6.03
N THR A 12 2.14 -5.38 6.87
CA THR A 12 3.56 -5.50 6.47
C THR A 12 3.74 -6.46 5.29
N ASP A 13 3.11 -7.62 5.32
CA ASP A 13 3.19 -8.62 4.25
C ASP A 13 2.54 -8.15 2.96
N TRP A 14 1.39 -7.49 3.08
CA TRP A 14 0.69 -6.89 1.94
C TRP A 14 1.55 -5.81 1.28
N ALA A 15 2.12 -4.89 2.06
CA ALA A 15 3.01 -3.85 1.56
C ALA A 15 4.23 -4.43 0.83
N GLN A 16 4.86 -5.49 1.35
CA GLN A 16 5.98 -6.16 0.68
C GLN A 16 5.60 -6.81 -0.66
N ARG A 17 4.40 -7.37 -0.77
CA ARG A 17 3.90 -7.94 -2.03
C ARG A 17 3.68 -6.85 -3.08
N LEU A 18 3.21 -5.69 -2.63
CA LEU A 18 2.98 -4.54 -3.50
C LEU A 18 4.28 -3.94 -4.04
N GLU A 19 5.31 -3.81 -3.20
CA GLU A 19 6.66 -3.38 -3.60
C GLU A 19 7.22 -4.28 -4.71
N ARG A 20 7.06 -5.60 -4.57
CA ARG A 20 7.49 -6.58 -5.61
C ARG A 20 6.68 -6.45 -6.91
N ALA A 21 5.43 -6.02 -6.82
CA ALA A 21 4.54 -5.88 -7.96
C ALA A 21 4.56 -4.48 -8.59
N ALA A 22 5.22 -3.48 -7.98
CA ALA A 22 5.17 -2.06 -8.38
C ALA A 22 5.85 -1.75 -9.72
N ALA A 23 6.69 -2.65 -10.25
CA ALA A 23 7.41 -2.44 -11.51
C ALA A 23 6.54 -2.51 -12.80
N ALA A 24 5.25 -2.82 -12.71
CA ALA A 24 4.46 -3.26 -13.87
C ALA A 24 3.53 -2.22 -14.53
N SER A 25 3.73 -0.91 -14.33
CA SER A 25 3.02 0.22 -15.00
C SER A 25 1.74 0.73 -14.29
N THR A 26 1.53 2.07 -14.37
CA THR A 26 0.38 2.90 -13.95
C THR A 26 0.20 3.19 -12.44
N PRO A 27 -0.34 4.39 -12.09
CA PRO A 27 -0.42 4.84 -10.70
C PRO A 27 -1.22 3.86 -9.86
N LYS A 28 -0.60 3.33 -8.79
CA LYS A 28 -1.26 2.40 -7.89
C LYS A 28 -1.91 3.17 -6.76
N VAL A 29 -3.24 3.16 -6.76
CA VAL A 29 -4.02 3.42 -5.55
C VAL A 29 -3.84 2.21 -4.64
N TRP A 30 -3.45 2.44 -3.40
CA TRP A 30 -3.26 1.37 -2.44
C TRP A 30 -4.40 1.36 -1.45
N THR A 31 -5.10 0.22 -1.37
CA THR A 31 -6.22 0.00 -0.47
C THR A 31 -5.88 -1.08 0.54
N CYS A 32 -6.13 -0.79 1.82
CA CYS A 32 -5.95 -1.76 2.90
C CYS A 32 -6.80 -3.02 2.63
N PRO A 33 -6.24 -4.24 2.74
CA PRO A 33 -6.98 -5.47 2.48
C PRO A 33 -8.04 -5.81 3.56
N ASP A 34 -7.96 -5.19 4.74
CA ASP A 34 -8.83 -5.53 5.87
C ASP A 34 -10.02 -4.59 6.05
N CYS A 35 -9.85 -3.31 5.73
CA CYS A 35 -10.88 -2.29 5.92
C CYS A 35 -11.22 -1.51 4.65
N ASP A 36 -10.64 -1.90 3.52
CA ASP A 36 -10.79 -1.26 2.19
C ASP A 36 -10.44 0.23 2.16
N ALA A 37 -9.83 0.76 3.21
CA ALA A 37 -9.47 2.16 3.27
C ALA A 37 -8.34 2.48 2.26
N VAL A 38 -8.49 3.61 1.57
CA VAL A 38 -7.45 4.12 0.68
C VAL A 38 -6.30 4.66 1.53
N LEU A 39 -5.13 4.02 1.42
CA LEU A 39 -3.92 4.35 2.17
C LEU A 39 -3.09 5.43 1.49
N GLY A 40 -3.25 5.58 0.17
CA GLY A 40 -2.59 6.61 -0.61
C GLY A 40 -2.48 6.25 -2.07
N ILE A 41 -2.04 7.21 -2.86
CA ILE A 41 -1.64 7.04 -4.26
C ILE A 41 -0.15 7.35 -4.25
N THR A 42 0.72 6.37 -4.44
CA THR A 42 2.14 6.69 -4.65
C THR A 42 2.49 6.61 -6.13
N ASP A 43 2.92 7.76 -6.65
CA ASP A 43 4.07 7.84 -7.54
C ASP A 43 5.31 7.75 -6.63
N TRP A 44 6.02 6.62 -6.60
CA TRP A 44 7.26 6.46 -5.80
C TRP A 44 8.43 7.22 -6.44
N GLY A 45 8.24 8.53 -6.62
CA GLY A 45 9.12 9.43 -7.35
C GLY A 45 9.12 10.86 -6.77
N SER A 46 9.07 11.03 -5.45
CA SER A 46 9.38 12.32 -4.81
C SER A 46 9.75 12.19 -3.33
N SER A 47 11.00 11.81 -3.07
CA SER A 47 11.90 12.48 -2.11
C SER A 47 13.29 11.88 -2.21
#